data_AF-A0A2N1PE29-F1
#
_entry.id   AF-A0A2N1PE29-F1
#
_cell.length_a   1.000
_cell.length_b   1.000
_cell.length_c   1.000
_cell.angle_alpha   90.00
_cell.angle_beta   90.00
_cell.angle_gamma   90.00
#
_symmetry.space_group_name_H-M   'P 1'
#
loop_
_entity.id
_entity.type
_entity.pdbx_description
1 polymer ?
#
loop_
_entity_poly.entity_id
_entity_poly.type
_entity_poly.pdbx_seq_one_letter_code
_entity_poly.pdbx_strand_id
1 'polypeptide(L)'
;MSILIKKQLKSDKGYYFPLYNDMGLMSYVTPRLSGDVKLDYHHYITEPLTEKDLSNSTFSRNVIFYVDGKVYHLNGHGYQQHQDKLDLEVGLLYQVVTRKNKKFAVQVTSFNPNQATIELH
;
A
#
# COMPACT_ATOMS: atom_id res chain seq x y z
N MET A 1 0.23 2.83 -18.73
CA MET A 1 1.22 3.04 -17.65
C MET A 1 2.43 2.16 -17.95
N SER A 2 3.65 2.71 -17.90
CA SER A 2 4.89 1.94 -18.11
C SER A 2 5.29 1.24 -16.81
N ILE A 3 5.26 -0.10 -16.82
CA ILE A 3 5.67 -0.93 -15.68
C ILE A 3 7.20 -0.98 -15.63
N LEU A 4 7.78 -0.67 -14.47
CA LEU A 4 9.22 -0.74 -14.24
C LEU A 4 9.62 -2.05 -13.56
N ILE A 5 8.84 -2.50 -12.59
CA ILE A 5 9.09 -3.72 -11.84
C ILE A 5 7.79 -4.48 -11.68
N LYS A 6 7.84 -5.81 -11.86
CA LYS A 6 6.77 -6.74 -11.55
C LYS A 6 7.35 -7.93 -10.81
N LYS A 7 6.85 -8.22 -9.61
CA LYS A 7 7.40 -9.25 -8.73
C LYS A 7 6.32 -9.91 -7.88
N GLN A 8 6.36 -11.23 -7.79
CA GLN A 8 5.66 -11.95 -6.72
C GLN A 8 6.51 -11.93 -5.46
N LEU A 9 5.97 -11.40 -4.37
CA LEU A 9 6.66 -11.26 -3.10
C LEU A 9 6.51 -12.54 -2.27
N LYS A 10 7.65 -13.11 -1.85
CA LYS A 10 7.70 -14.16 -0.81
C LYS A 10 7.66 -13.58 0.60
N SER A 11 8.09 -12.32 0.73
CA SER A 11 8.13 -11.51 1.94
C SER A 11 8.01 -10.06 1.50
N ASP A 12 7.28 -9.28 2.28
CA ASP A 12 7.05 -7.84 2.12
C ASP A 12 7.97 -6.99 2.99
N LYS A 13 8.81 -7.62 3.82
CA LYS A 13 9.82 -6.94 4.65
C LYS A 13 10.80 -6.15 3.78
N GLY A 14 11.02 -4.89 4.16
CA GLY A 14 11.99 -4.00 3.51
C GLY A 14 11.53 -3.37 2.19
N TYR A 15 10.27 -3.55 1.80
CA TYR A 15 9.70 -2.90 0.61
C TYR A 15 8.81 -1.73 0.98
N TYR A 16 9.19 -0.54 0.52
CA TYR A 16 8.31 0.61 0.40
C TYR A 16 8.60 1.33 -0.91
N PHE A 17 7.59 1.99 -1.46
CA PHE A 17 7.69 2.72 -2.71
C PHE A 17 7.31 4.19 -2.48
N PRO A 18 8.16 5.15 -2.90
CA PRO A 18 7.86 6.57 -2.74
C PRO A 18 6.78 7.01 -3.73
N LEU A 19 5.87 7.85 -3.27
CA LEU A 19 4.86 8.54 -4.06
C LEU A 19 5.02 10.04 -3.81
N TYR A 20 4.94 10.82 -4.88
CA TYR A 20 5.12 12.27 -4.84
C TYR A 20 4.31 12.93 -5.95
N ASN A 21 3.92 14.19 -5.74
CA ASN A 21 3.35 15.03 -6.79
C ASN A 21 3.87 16.47 -6.72
N ASP A 22 3.62 17.22 -7.81
CA ASP A 22 4.07 18.61 -7.95
C ASP A 22 3.40 19.58 -6.96
N MET A 23 2.32 19.15 -6.29
CA MET A 23 1.68 19.89 -5.20
C MET A 23 2.39 19.74 -3.85
N GLY A 24 3.49 18.98 -3.80
CA GLY A 24 4.30 18.79 -2.60
C GLY A 24 3.81 17.66 -1.68
N LEU A 25 2.79 16.89 -2.07
CA LEU A 25 2.34 15.74 -1.28
C LEU A 25 3.39 14.63 -1.37
N MET A 26 3.95 14.25 -0.24
CA MET A 26 4.92 13.18 -0.09
C MET A 26 4.29 12.01 0.64
N SER A 27 4.50 10.81 0.12
CA SER A 27 4.17 9.59 0.81
C SER A 27 5.09 8.46 0.42
N TYR A 28 5.03 7.39 1.20
CA TYR A 28 5.50 6.10 0.75
C TYR A 28 4.51 5.03 1.18
N VAL A 29 4.48 3.97 0.40
CA VAL A 29 3.53 2.88 0.59
C VAL A 29 4.25 1.55 0.51
N THR A 30 3.99 0.66 1.46
CA THR A 30 4.47 -0.73 1.40
C THR A 30 3.51 -1.57 0.56
N PRO A 31 3.89 -2.79 0.16
CA PRO A 31 2.95 -3.73 -0.43
C PRO A 31 1.73 -4.00 0.45
N ARG A 32 1.83 -3.84 1.78
CA ARG A 32 0.70 -3.91 2.75
C ARG A 32 0.06 -2.57 3.06
N LEU A 33 0.25 -1.57 2.21
CA LEU A 33 -0.39 -0.25 2.36
C LEU A 33 -0.05 0.46 3.70
N SER A 34 1.04 0.07 4.34
CA SER A 34 1.64 0.83 5.44
C SER A 34 2.48 1.97 4.88
N GLY A 35 2.86 2.91 5.74
CA GLY A 35 3.71 4.04 5.42
C GLY A 35 3.07 5.35 5.81
N ASP A 36 3.70 6.47 5.48
CA ASP A 36 3.19 7.79 5.85
C ASP A 36 2.70 8.64 4.67
N VAL A 37 1.95 9.70 4.99
CA VAL A 37 1.51 10.77 4.10
C VAL A 37 1.76 12.10 4.80
N LYS A 38 2.40 13.04 4.12
CA LYS A 38 2.69 14.37 4.64
C LYS A 38 2.88 15.41 3.56
N LEU A 39 2.78 16.67 3.95
CA LEU A 39 3.25 17.81 3.16
C LEU A 39 4.68 18.19 3.52
N ASP A 40 5.03 18.13 4.79
CA ASP A 40 6.37 18.42 5.30
C ASP A 40 6.55 17.83 6.72
N TYR A 41 7.64 18.19 7.40
CA TYR A 41 7.97 17.68 8.73
C TYR A 41 6.94 18.02 9.82
N HIS A 42 6.18 19.09 9.66
CA HIS A 42 5.18 19.54 10.64
C HIS A 42 3.75 19.17 10.26
N HIS A 43 3.52 18.65 9.05
CA HIS A 43 2.19 18.40 8.50
C HIS A 43 2.02 16.95 8.04
N TYR A 44 1.93 16.04 9.00
CA TYR A 44 1.63 14.62 8.77
C TYR A 44 0.11 14.36 8.80
N ILE A 45 -0.40 13.62 7.81
CA ILE A 45 -1.77 13.11 7.81
C ILE A 45 -1.86 11.78 8.56
N THR A 46 -0.84 10.93 8.39
CA THR A 46 -0.71 9.64 9.08
C THR A 46 0.52 9.67 9.99
N GLU A 47 0.58 8.77 10.96
CA GLU A 47 1.73 8.65 11.86
C GLU A 47 3.06 8.54 11.08
N PRO A 48 4.09 9.32 11.44
CA PRO A 48 5.44 9.14 10.89
C PRO A 48 5.99 7.78 11.30
N LEU A 49 6.44 6.99 10.32
CA LEU A 49 6.95 5.64 10.57
C LEU A 49 8.45 5.53 10.26
N THR A 50 9.13 4.64 10.97
CA THR A 50 10.50 4.21 10.68
C THR A 50 10.50 2.85 9.97
N GLU A 51 11.68 2.40 9.52
CA GLU A 51 11.85 1.07 8.91
C GLU A 51 11.33 -0.09 9.79
N LYS A 52 11.41 0.06 11.12
CA LYS A 52 10.98 -0.96 12.09
C LYS A 52 9.46 -1.07 12.16
N ASP A 53 8.78 0.03 11.88
CA ASP A 53 7.33 0.13 11.96
C ASP A 53 6.67 -0.40 10.69
N LEU A 54 7.38 -0.40 9.55
CA LEU A 54 6.84 -0.85 8.25
C LEU A 54 6.23 -2.26 8.29
N SER A 55 6.82 -3.19 9.05
CA SER A 55 6.33 -4.57 9.16
C SER A 55 5.22 -4.76 10.21
N ASN A 56 5.05 -3.81 11.13
CA ASN A 56 4.22 -3.96 12.33
C ASN A 56 3.22 -2.82 12.55
N SER A 57 3.14 -1.85 11.64
CA SER A 57 2.28 -0.68 11.81
C SER A 57 0.82 -1.07 11.91
N THR A 58 0.17 -0.60 12.97
CA THR A 58 -1.28 -0.72 13.19
C THR A 58 -2.08 0.31 12.38
N PHE A 59 -1.41 1.32 11.80
CA PHE A 59 -2.01 2.47 11.10
C PHE A 59 -1.77 2.44 9.58
N SER A 60 -1.95 1.27 8.96
CA SER A 60 -1.90 1.13 7.49
C SER A 60 -3.24 1.54 6.85
N ARG A 61 -3.17 2.05 5.61
CA ARG A 61 -4.39 2.30 4.82
C ARG A 61 -5.10 0.98 4.61
N ASN A 62 -6.42 0.96 4.77
CA ASN A 62 -7.16 -0.29 4.69
C ASN A 62 -8.60 -0.09 4.24
N VAL A 63 -9.12 -1.10 3.55
CA VAL A 63 -10.55 -1.29 3.32
C VAL A 63 -10.90 -2.67 3.84
N ILE A 64 -11.88 -2.73 4.74
CA ILE A 64 -12.41 -3.97 5.29
C ILE A 64 -13.62 -4.37 4.47
N PHE A 65 -13.65 -5.61 4.01
CA PHE A 65 -14.73 -6.12 3.16
C PHE A 65 -15.12 -7.55 3.55
N TYR A 66 -16.29 -7.99 3.09
CA TYR A 66 -16.84 -9.31 3.39
C TYR A 66 -16.85 -10.20 2.16
N VAL A 67 -16.47 -11.46 2.32
CA VAL A 67 -16.63 -12.52 1.31
C VAL A 67 -17.21 -13.75 2.01
N ASP A 68 -18.38 -14.19 1.57
CA ASP A 68 -19.15 -15.29 2.17
C ASP A 68 -19.36 -15.12 3.69
N GLY A 69 -19.66 -13.90 4.13
CA GLY A 69 -19.86 -13.59 5.56
C GLY A 69 -18.59 -13.57 6.42
N LYS A 70 -17.40 -13.71 5.82
CA LYS A 70 -16.10 -13.58 6.50
C LYS A 70 -15.44 -12.24 6.20
N VAL A 71 -14.79 -11.67 7.20
CA VAL A 71 -14.07 -10.38 7.10
C VAL A 71 -12.70 -10.58 6.46
N TYR A 72 -12.35 -9.68 5.55
CA TYR A 72 -11.05 -9.58 4.90
C TYR A 72 -10.58 -8.13 4.85
N HIS A 73 -9.27 -7.95 4.72
CA HIS A 73 -8.63 -6.64 4.67
C HIS A 73 -7.87 -6.47 3.36
N LEU A 74 -8.00 -5.31 2.73
CA LEU A 74 -7.29 -4.98 1.49
C LEU A 74 -5.76 -5.03 1.68
N ASN A 75 -5.29 -4.58 2.84
CA ASN A 75 -3.88 -4.63 3.22
C ASN A 75 -3.37 -6.05 3.59
N GLY A 76 -4.25 -7.04 3.70
CA GLY A 76 -3.88 -8.42 4.04
C GLY A 76 -3.39 -8.63 5.48
N HIS A 77 -3.71 -7.73 6.41
CA HIS A 77 -3.35 -7.86 7.84
C HIS A 77 -4.20 -8.89 8.60
N GLY A 78 -5.31 -9.36 8.02
CA GLY A 78 -6.08 -10.45 8.60
C GLY A 78 -5.24 -11.73 8.67
N TYR A 79 -5.27 -12.44 9.81
CA TYR A 79 -4.51 -13.67 10.03
C TYR A 79 -4.69 -14.71 8.90
N GLN A 80 -5.91 -14.81 8.36
CA GLN A 80 -6.26 -15.73 7.27
C GLN A 80 -5.60 -15.37 5.92
N GLN A 81 -5.09 -14.14 5.78
CA GLN A 81 -4.51 -13.61 4.54
C GLN A 81 -2.98 -13.60 4.54
N HIS A 82 -2.33 -14.09 5.61
CA HIS A 82 -0.87 -14.15 5.70
C HIS A 82 -0.23 -15.07 4.65
N GLN A 83 -1.01 -15.99 4.09
CA GLN A 83 -0.57 -16.93 3.04
C GLN A 83 -1.08 -16.52 1.64
N ASP A 84 -1.74 -15.38 1.51
CA ASP A 84 -2.21 -14.90 0.22
C ASP A 84 -1.01 -14.64 -0.70
N LYS A 85 -1.15 -15.01 -1.98
CA LYS A 85 -0.16 -14.62 -2.99
C LYS A 85 -0.21 -13.11 -3.14
N LEU A 86 0.97 -12.50 -3.12
CA LEU A 86 1.15 -11.06 -3.19
C LEU A 86 2.00 -10.70 -4.41
N ASP A 87 1.36 -10.14 -5.42
CA ASP A 87 2.03 -9.62 -6.61
C ASP A 87 2.13 -8.09 -6.50
N LEU A 88 3.34 -7.58 -6.72
CA LEU A 88 3.68 -6.16 -6.70
C LEU A 88 4.06 -5.72 -8.10
N GLU A 89 3.44 -4.64 -8.58
CA GLU A 89 3.88 -3.90 -9.75
C GLU A 89 4.14 -2.46 -9.36
N VAL A 90 5.24 -1.88 -9.84
CA VAL A 90 5.50 -0.44 -9.70
C VAL A 90 5.89 0.14 -11.05
N GLY A 91 5.47 1.38 -11.27
CA GLY A 91 5.87 2.17 -12.43
C GLY A 91 6.31 3.57 -12.02
N LEU A 92 6.17 4.52 -12.93
CA LEU A 92 6.52 5.92 -12.65
C LEU A 92 5.53 6.52 -11.65
N LEU A 93 5.94 6.59 -10.37
CA LEU A 93 5.19 7.18 -9.24
C LEU A 93 3.82 6.54 -8.96
N TYR A 94 3.70 5.23 -9.17
CA TYR A 94 2.54 4.47 -8.70
C TYR A 94 2.92 3.05 -8.28
N GLN A 95 2.13 2.48 -7.38
CA GLN A 95 2.20 1.07 -6.94
C GLN A 95 0.88 0.37 -7.23
N VAL A 96 0.93 -0.84 -7.79
CA VAL A 96 -0.20 -1.76 -7.87
C VAL A 96 0.12 -2.99 -7.02
N VAL A 97 -0.81 -3.35 -6.14
CA VAL A 97 -0.72 -4.57 -5.33
C VAL A 97 -1.91 -5.45 -5.65
N THR A 98 -1.64 -6.70 -6.03
CA THR A 98 -2.65 -7.73 -6.22
C THR A 98 -2.48 -8.82 -5.18
N ARG A 99 -3.51 -9.04 -4.37
CA ARG A 99 -3.59 -10.16 -3.43
C ARG A 99 -4.55 -11.20 -3.95
N LYS A 100 -4.16 -12.47 -3.85
CA LYS A 100 -4.98 -13.59 -4.30
C LYS A 100 -4.91 -14.77 -3.35
N ASN A 101 -6.09 -15.33 -3.07
CA ASN A 101 -6.24 -16.62 -2.41
C ASN A 101 -7.17 -17.54 -3.23
N LYS A 102 -7.60 -18.65 -2.63
CA LYS A 102 -8.45 -19.64 -3.31
C LYS A 102 -9.87 -19.13 -3.60
N LYS A 103 -10.33 -18.08 -2.89
CA LYS A 103 -11.69 -17.55 -2.98
C LYS A 103 -11.80 -16.35 -3.91
N PHE A 104 -10.84 -15.43 -3.84
CA PHE A 104 -10.91 -14.16 -4.56
C PHE A 104 -9.52 -13.60 -4.88
N ALA A 105 -9.52 -12.56 -5.71
CA ALA A 105 -8.39 -11.66 -5.91
C ALA A 105 -8.85 -10.21 -5.72
N VAL A 106 -8.02 -9.39 -5.08
CA VAL A 106 -8.23 -7.95 -4.93
C VAL A 106 -6.99 -7.22 -5.42
N GLN A 107 -7.19 -6.08 -6.08
CA GLN A 107 -6.14 -5.23 -6.60
C GLN A 107 -6.37 -3.79 -6.14
N VAL A 108 -5.30 -3.11 -5.77
CA VAL A 108 -5.30 -1.70 -5.31
C VAL A 108 -4.19 -0.95 -6.05
N THR A 109 -4.45 0.30 -6.43
CA THR A 109 -3.49 1.15 -7.15
C THR A 109 -3.25 2.43 -6.36
N SER A 110 -2.07 2.54 -5.76
CA SER A 110 -1.70 3.68 -4.93
C SER A 110 -0.89 4.70 -5.72
N PHE A 111 -1.33 5.96 -5.72
CA PHE A 111 -0.63 7.07 -6.40
C PHE A 111 -1.09 8.45 -5.89
N ASN A 112 -0.25 9.45 -6.11
CA ASN A 112 -0.57 10.86 -5.84
C ASN A 112 -0.83 11.56 -7.19
N PRO A 113 -2.07 12.01 -7.51
CA PRO A 113 -2.33 12.78 -8.73
C PRO A 113 -1.55 14.10 -8.75
N ASN A 114 -1.07 14.52 -9.92
CA ASN A 114 -0.17 15.67 -10.06
C ASN A 114 -0.76 17.02 -9.61
N GLN A 115 -2.07 17.21 -9.74
CA GLN A 115 -2.73 18.50 -9.54
C GLN A 115 -3.69 18.52 -8.34
N ALA A 116 -3.47 17.66 -7.35
CA ALA A 116 -4.27 17.67 -6.14
C ALA A 116 -3.45 17.17 -4.94
N THR A 117 -3.65 17.77 -3.76
CA THR A 117 -3.05 17.33 -2.51
C THR A 117 -3.87 16.17 -1.91
N ILE A 118 -3.92 15.04 -2.62
CA ILE A 118 -4.62 13.83 -2.20
C ILE A 118 -3.80 12.60 -2.58
N GLU A 119 -3.90 11.53 -1.79
CA GLU A 119 -3.43 10.19 -2.16
C GLU A 119 -4.63 9.31 -2.48
N LEU A 120 -4.56 8.54 -3.57
CA LEU A 120 -5.62 7.65 -4.02
C LEU A 120 -5.15 6.20 -3.99
N HIS A 121 -6.08 5.27 -3.75
CA HIS A 121 -5.86 3.83 -3.64
C HIS A 121 -6.89 3.02 -4.43
#